data_AF-A0A812NT72-F1
#
_entry.id   AF-A0A812NT72-F1
#
_cell.length_a   1.000
_cell.length_b   1.000
_cell.length_c   1.000
_cell.angle_alpha   90.00
_cell.angle_beta   90.00
_cell.angle_gamma   90.00
#
_symmetry.space_group_name_H-M   'P 1'
#
loop_
_entity.id
_entity.type
_entity.pdbx_description
1 polymer ?
#
loop_
_entity_poly.entity_id
_entity_poly.type
_entity_poly.pdbx_seq_one_letter_code
_entity_poly.pdbx_strand_id
1 'polypeptide(L)'
;MRQGRHILVDGSLRNASRQQAFFAEIREAYPEYRIAIIHVFASWDAMQKRSTVTREGGRVTSPKALRTSFNAVTSAVAELEPLADLTLHINNDGFPPQMLYMTLGRKCRKVRKWNEVRTAFLQGPGVAIPLFRSLLIFIMLSGLACLLLPWDHHLGS
;
A
#
# COMPACT_ATOMS: atom_id res chain seq x y z
N MET A 1 16.26 6.13 -7.13
CA MET A 1 16.51 6.85 -5.86
C MET A 1 17.61 7.91 -5.98
N ARG A 2 18.70 7.66 -6.72
CA ARG A 2 19.82 8.60 -6.94
C ARG A 2 19.48 10.05 -7.34
N GLN A 3 18.30 10.31 -7.91
CA GLN A 3 17.84 11.66 -8.28
C GLN A 3 17.03 12.37 -7.18
N GLY A 4 16.83 11.74 -6.02
CA GLY A 4 16.04 12.31 -4.92
C GLY A 4 14.57 12.57 -5.29
N ARG A 5 13.97 11.71 -6.12
CA ARG A 5 12.56 11.81 -6.51
C ARG A 5 11.68 10.88 -5.70
N HIS A 6 10.40 11.22 -5.57
CA HIS A 6 9.41 10.26 -5.10
C HIS A 6 9.28 9.08 -6.08
N ILE A 7 9.12 7.88 -5.57
CA ILE A 7 9.03 6.64 -6.33
C ILE A 7 7.75 5.94 -5.90
N LEU A 8 6.96 5.51 -6.87
CA LEU A 8 5.83 4.64 -6.67
C LEU A 8 6.16 3.27 -7.22
N VAL A 9 6.01 2.23 -6.40
CA VAL A 9 6.19 0.83 -6.78
C VAL A 9 4.84 0.14 -6.68
N ASP A 10 4.33 -0.31 -7.82
CA ASP A 10 3.19 -1.23 -7.89
C ASP A 10 3.73 -2.67 -7.94
N GLY A 11 3.24 -3.52 -7.05
CA GLY A 11 3.73 -4.89 -6.94
C GLY A 11 2.90 -5.72 -5.97
N SER A 12 3.26 -6.99 -5.81
CA SER A 12 2.66 -7.83 -4.77
C SER A 12 3.65 -7.99 -3.61
N LEU A 13 3.34 -7.46 -2.43
CA LEU A 13 4.02 -7.77 -1.16
C LEU A 13 3.73 -9.21 -0.69
N ARG A 14 3.39 -10.18 -1.56
CA ARG A 14 3.06 -11.56 -1.13
C ARG A 14 4.21 -12.29 -0.42
N ASN A 15 5.44 -11.81 -0.61
CA ASN A 15 6.64 -12.40 -0.02
C ASN A 15 7.26 -11.38 0.92
N ALA A 16 6.96 -11.52 2.21
CA ALA A 16 7.45 -10.60 3.25
C ALA A 16 8.98 -10.59 3.31
N SER A 17 9.63 -11.75 3.36
CA SER A 17 11.10 -11.83 3.52
C SER A 17 11.87 -11.12 2.40
N ARG A 18 11.42 -11.25 1.14
CA ARG A 18 12.01 -10.51 0.02
C ARG A 18 11.85 -9.00 0.18
N GLN A 19 10.70 -8.55 0.67
CA GLN A 19 10.41 -7.13 0.85
C GLN A 19 11.11 -6.55 2.07
N GLN A 20 11.31 -7.35 3.12
CA GLN A 20 12.14 -6.98 4.27
C GLN A 20 13.59 -6.74 3.84
N ALA A 21 14.17 -7.65 3.04
CA ALA A 21 15.51 -7.47 2.48
C ALA A 21 15.58 -6.19 1.63
N PHE A 22 14.59 -5.96 0.77
CA PHE A 22 14.54 -4.75 -0.04
C PHE A 22 14.41 -3.47 0.79
N PHE A 23 13.59 -3.48 1.85
CA PHE A 23 13.47 -2.34 2.77
C PHE A 23 14.81 -2.07 3.45
N ALA A 24 15.52 -3.11 3.91
CA ALA A 24 16.84 -2.97 4.51
C ALA A 24 17.85 -2.36 3.54
N GLU A 25 17.92 -2.86 2.30
CA GLU A 25 18.78 -2.30 1.25
C GLU A 25 18.48 -0.82 0.98
N ILE A 26 17.20 -0.43 0.94
CA ILE A 26 16.80 0.98 0.77
C ILE A 26 17.26 1.82 1.94
N ARG A 27 17.09 1.35 3.18
CA ARG A 27 17.49 2.10 4.38
C ARG A 27 19.01 2.29 4.45
N GLU A 28 19.77 1.29 4.00
CA GLU A 28 21.23 1.37 3.94
C GLU A 28 21.72 2.30 2.83
N ALA A 29 21.20 2.13 1.61
CA ALA A 29 21.69 2.86 0.45
C ALA A 29 21.12 4.29 0.33
N TYR A 30 19.94 4.54 0.90
CA TYR A 30 19.19 5.80 0.76
C TYR A 30 18.47 6.16 2.07
N PRO A 31 19.21 6.44 3.15
CA PRO A 31 18.63 6.70 4.49
C PRO A 31 17.69 7.91 4.53
N GLU A 32 17.77 8.83 3.55
CA GLU A 32 16.86 9.96 3.41
C GLU A 32 15.47 9.57 2.87
N TYR A 33 15.32 8.37 2.30
CA TYR A 33 14.04 7.88 1.82
C TYR A 33 13.19 7.32 2.95
N ARG A 34 11.91 7.69 2.89
CA ARG A 34 10.87 7.07 3.68
C ARG A 34 10.15 5.99 2.92
N ILE A 35 9.75 4.94 3.63
CA ILE A 35 9.03 3.80 3.09
C ILE A 35 7.59 3.87 3.56
N ALA A 36 6.66 3.96 2.62
CA ALA A 36 5.23 3.91 2.88
C ALA A 36 4.58 2.69 2.21
N ILE A 37 3.68 2.02 2.93
CA ILE A 37 2.82 0.97 2.38
C ILE A 37 1.40 1.52 2.29
N ILE A 38 0.76 1.41 1.12
CA ILE A 38 -0.66 1.70 0.93
C ILE A 38 -1.36 0.37 0.70
N HIS A 39 -1.89 -0.24 1.76
CA HIS A 39 -2.64 -1.48 1.71
C HIS A 39 -4.11 -1.21 1.42
N VAL A 40 -4.49 -1.38 0.16
CA VAL A 40 -5.87 -1.40 -0.30
C VAL A 40 -6.37 -2.83 -0.23
N PHE A 41 -7.41 -3.06 0.57
CA PHE A 41 -7.98 -4.39 0.82
C PHE A 41 -9.49 -4.40 0.63
N ALA A 42 -10.04 -5.59 0.42
CA ALA A 42 -11.47 -5.83 0.44
C ALA A 42 -11.73 -7.17 1.15
N SER A 43 -12.96 -7.39 1.60
CA SER A 43 -13.43 -8.68 2.08
C SER A 43 -13.24 -9.77 1.03
N TRP A 44 -13.06 -11.01 1.50
CA TRP A 44 -12.94 -12.18 0.63
C TRP A 44 -14.14 -12.30 -0.32
N ASP A 45 -15.35 -12.06 0.18
CA ASP A 45 -16.58 -12.18 -0.61
C ASP A 45 -16.62 -11.13 -1.72
N ALA A 46 -16.24 -9.88 -1.43
CA ALA A 46 -16.13 -8.84 -2.45
C ALA A 46 -15.08 -9.19 -3.52
N MET A 47 -13.92 -9.72 -3.10
CA MET A 47 -12.88 -10.16 -4.03
C MET A 47 -13.31 -11.35 -4.89
N GLN A 48 -13.96 -12.34 -4.29
CA GLN A 48 -14.45 -13.52 -4.99
C GLN A 48 -15.50 -13.11 -6.03
N LYS A 49 -16.48 -12.30 -5.64
CA LYS A 49 -17.50 -11.75 -6.56
C LYS A 49 -16.89 -10.96 -7.72
N ARG A 50 -15.82 -10.20 -7.46
CA ARG A 50 -15.09 -9.47 -8.51
C ARG A 50 -14.31 -10.39 -9.44
N SER A 51 -13.78 -11.49 -8.92
CA SER A 51 -13.00 -12.45 -9.71
C SER A 51 -13.85 -13.33 -10.63
N THR A 52 -15.15 -13.50 -10.32
CA THR A 52 -16.08 -14.27 -11.16
C THR A 52 -16.61 -13.48 -12.35
N VAL A 53 -16.43 -12.16 -12.36
CA VAL A 53 -16.73 -11.33 -13.53
C VAL A 53 -15.60 -11.52 -14.54
N THR A 54 -15.86 -12.31 -15.58
CA THR A 54 -14.92 -12.57 -16.68
C THR A 54 -14.47 -11.25 -17.28
N ARG A 55 -13.15 -11.00 -17.27
CA ARG A 55 -12.60 -9.83 -17.98
C ARG A 55 -12.68 -10.04 -19.48
N GLU A 56 -12.84 -8.94 -20.20
CA GLU A 56 -12.38 -8.79 -21.58
C GLU A 56 -10.89 -9.19 -21.61
N GLY A 57 -10.57 -10.35 -22.21
CA GLY A 57 -9.21 -10.92 -22.22
C GLY A 57 -9.04 -12.28 -21.51
N GLY A 58 -10.09 -12.84 -20.90
CA GLY A 58 -10.20 -14.29 -20.62
C GLY A 58 -9.28 -14.88 -19.55
N ARG A 59 -8.41 -14.11 -18.88
CA ARG A 59 -7.60 -14.62 -17.76
C ARG A 59 -8.46 -14.80 -16.51
N VAL A 60 -8.86 -16.04 -16.25
CA VAL A 60 -9.54 -16.45 -15.02
C VAL A 60 -8.48 -16.87 -13.99
N THR A 61 -8.44 -16.18 -12.85
CA THR A 61 -7.62 -16.62 -11.71
C THR A 61 -8.37 -17.72 -10.98
N SER A 62 -7.73 -18.86 -10.73
CA SER A 62 -8.39 -19.93 -9.98
C SER A 62 -8.74 -19.46 -8.56
N PRO A 63 -9.88 -19.88 -7.99
CA PRO A 63 -10.27 -19.49 -6.62
C PRO A 63 -9.18 -19.81 -5.59
N LYS A 64 -8.48 -20.95 -5.77
CA LYS A 64 -7.36 -21.35 -4.92
C LYS A 64 -6.21 -20.34 -5.00
N ALA A 65 -5.78 -19.96 -6.21
CA ALA A 65 -4.72 -18.96 -6.39
C ALA A 65 -5.11 -17.59 -5.83
N LEU A 66 -6.38 -17.20 -5.97
CA LEU A 66 -6.90 -15.96 -5.40
C LEU A 66 -6.85 -16.00 -3.86
N ARG A 67 -7.29 -17.11 -3.23
CA ARG A 67 -7.26 -17.26 -1.77
C ARG A 67 -5.84 -17.30 -1.21
N THR A 68 -4.93 -18.02 -1.87
CA THR A 68 -3.51 -18.01 -1.52
C THR A 68 -2.94 -16.60 -1.57
N SER A 69 -3.26 -15.84 -2.62
CA SER A 69 -2.80 -14.47 -2.78
C SER A 69 -3.37 -13.54 -1.71
N PHE A 70 -4.66 -13.68 -1.39
CA PHE A 70 -5.35 -12.92 -0.36
C PHE A 70 -4.65 -13.10 1.00
N ASN A 71 -4.53 -14.35 1.45
CA ASN A 71 -3.91 -14.68 2.73
C ASN A 71 -2.43 -14.23 2.78
N ALA A 72 -1.67 -14.45 1.71
CA ALA A 72 -0.25 -14.10 1.66
C ALA A 72 -0.01 -12.60 1.76
N VAL A 73 -0.82 -11.76 1.10
CA VAL A 73 -0.70 -10.31 1.21
C VAL A 73 -1.05 -9.83 2.62
N THR A 74 -2.13 -10.34 3.21
CA THR A 74 -2.52 -9.95 4.58
C THR A 74 -1.43 -10.27 5.60
N SER A 75 -0.86 -11.48 5.54
CA SER A 75 0.25 -11.88 6.42
C SER A 75 1.47 -10.98 6.21
N ALA A 76 1.87 -10.78 4.95
CA ALA A 76 3.07 -10.03 4.66
C ALA A 76 2.95 -8.54 5.01
N VAL A 77 1.78 -7.92 4.86
CA VAL A 77 1.58 -6.54 5.31
C VAL A 77 1.74 -6.45 6.83
N ALA A 78 1.20 -7.39 7.60
CA ALA A 78 1.35 -7.41 9.05
C ALA A 78 2.83 -7.53 9.48
N GLU A 79 3.63 -8.28 8.73
CA GLU A 79 5.08 -8.43 8.97
C GLU A 79 5.89 -7.20 8.54
N LEU A 80 5.48 -6.50 7.49
CA LEU A 80 6.20 -5.37 6.91
C LEU A 80 5.81 -4.02 7.53
N GLU A 81 4.59 -3.91 8.06
CA GLU A 81 4.06 -2.69 8.69
C GLU A 81 5.01 -2.10 9.76
N PRO A 82 5.65 -2.89 10.65
CA PRO A 82 6.61 -2.36 11.63
C PRO A 82 7.91 -1.79 11.03
N LEU A 83 8.21 -2.12 9.77
CA LEU A 83 9.43 -1.70 9.06
C LEU A 83 9.19 -0.49 8.15
N ALA A 84 7.93 -0.17 7.86
CA ALA A 84 7.53 1.01 7.13
C ALA A 84 7.42 2.23 8.06
N ASP A 85 7.70 3.42 7.54
CA ASP A 85 7.48 4.67 8.27
C ASP A 85 6.00 4.99 8.38
N LEU A 86 5.24 4.60 7.36
CA LEU A 86 3.82 4.83 7.22
C LEU A 86 3.15 3.61 6.58
N THR A 87 2.05 3.14 7.16
CA THR A 87 1.16 2.19 6.51
C THR A 87 -0.26 2.76 6.49
N LEU A 88 -0.90 2.78 5.32
CA LEU A 88 -2.28 3.20 5.14
C LEU A 88 -3.13 1.99 4.80
N HIS A 89 -4.27 1.87 5.47
CA HIS A 89 -5.24 0.81 5.19
C HIS A 89 -6.51 1.41 4.60
N ILE A 90 -6.80 1.02 3.37
CA ILE A 90 -7.94 1.50 2.58
C ILE A 90 -8.87 0.32 2.33
N ASN A 91 -10.07 0.39 2.88
CA ASN A 91 -11.12 -0.57 2.59
C ASN A 91 -11.78 -0.24 1.25
N ASN A 92 -11.78 -1.20 0.35
CA ASN A 92 -12.33 -1.15 -0.98
C ASN A 92 -13.49 -2.15 -1.16
N ASP A 93 -14.26 -2.45 -0.10
CA ASP A 93 -15.49 -3.24 -0.21
C ASP A 93 -16.61 -2.49 -0.94
N GLY A 94 -16.72 -1.19 -0.69
CA GLY A 94 -17.70 -0.31 -1.29
C GLY A 94 -17.08 0.77 -2.19
N PHE A 95 -17.96 1.60 -2.77
CA PHE A 95 -17.59 2.80 -3.49
C PHE A 95 -18.21 4.03 -2.82
N PRO A 96 -17.42 5.10 -2.53
CA PRO A 96 -15.98 5.20 -2.75
C PRO A 96 -15.17 4.35 -1.75
N PRO A 97 -13.91 4.00 -2.08
CA PRO A 97 -12.99 3.38 -1.12
C PRO A 97 -12.83 4.24 0.13
N GLN A 98 -12.75 3.59 1.30
CA GLN A 98 -12.66 4.26 2.59
C GLN A 98 -11.30 4.05 3.23
N MET A 99 -10.60 5.14 3.47
CA MET A 99 -9.44 5.11 4.36
C MET A 99 -9.93 4.80 5.78
N LEU A 100 -9.36 3.77 6.40
CA LEU A 100 -9.77 3.37 7.74
C LEU A 100 -8.77 3.84 8.78
N TYR A 101 -7.51 3.43 8.64
CA TYR A 101 -6.49 3.72 9.61
C TYR A 101 -5.10 3.86 8.98
N MET A 102 -4.23 4.47 9.76
CA MET A 102 -2.85 4.76 9.46
C MET A 102 -1.99 4.28 10.61
N THR A 103 -0.89 3.62 10.29
CA THR A 103 0.16 3.27 11.25
C THR A 103 1.40 4.10 10.98
N LEU A 104 1.94 4.73 12.02
CA LEU A 104 3.20 5.48 12.03
C LEU A 104 4.11 4.88 13.10
N GLY A 105 5.05 4.03 12.70
CA GLY A 105 5.83 3.19 13.62
C GLY A 105 4.91 2.29 14.45
N ARG A 106 4.82 2.50 15.77
CA ARG A 106 3.97 1.71 16.68
C ARG A 106 2.59 2.32 16.96
N LYS A 107 2.28 3.48 16.39
CA LYS A 107 1.02 4.19 16.64
C LYS A 107 0.03 3.94 15.51
N CYS A 108 -1.14 3.41 15.84
CA CYS A 108 -2.27 3.27 14.91
C CYS A 108 -3.32 4.35 15.20
N ARG A 109 -3.83 5.00 14.15
CA ARG A 109 -4.86 6.04 14.26
C ARG A 109 -5.89 5.89 13.15
N LYS A 110 -7.17 6.03 13.51
CA LYS A 110 -8.27 6.16 12.54
C LYS A 110 -8.15 7.50 11.79
N VAL A 111 -8.18 7.45 10.47
CA VAL A 111 -8.08 8.63 9.59
C VAL A 111 -9.16 8.56 8.53
N ARG A 112 -9.75 9.72 8.20
CA ARG A 112 -10.82 9.80 7.18
C ARG A 112 -10.50 10.79 6.06
N LYS A 113 -9.47 11.61 6.22
CA LYS A 113 -9.11 12.68 5.28
C LYS A 113 -7.64 12.55 4.89
N TRP A 114 -7.34 12.70 3.60
CA TRP A 114 -5.97 12.70 3.08
C TRP A 114 -5.07 13.76 3.71
N ASN A 115 -5.62 14.91 4.07
CA ASN A 115 -4.85 15.96 4.75
C ASN A 115 -4.32 15.50 6.11
N GLU A 116 -5.04 14.64 6.84
CA GLU A 116 -4.56 14.09 8.12
C GLU A 116 -3.36 13.16 7.90
N VAL A 117 -3.41 12.34 6.85
CA VAL A 117 -2.29 11.48 6.45
C VAL A 117 -1.08 12.30 6.06
N ARG A 118 -1.27 13.31 5.20
CA ARG A 118 -0.18 14.20 4.76
C ARG A 118 0.49 14.87 5.95
N THR A 119 -0.29 15.47 6.85
CA THR A 119 0.22 16.15 8.04
C THR A 119 0.98 15.18 8.94
N ALA A 120 0.41 14.02 9.23
CA ALA A 120 1.05 13.06 10.12
C ALA A 120 2.33 12.46 9.52
N PHE A 121 2.34 12.24 8.20
CA PHE A 121 3.55 11.82 7.50
C PHE A 121 4.67 12.87 7.61
N LEU A 122 4.36 14.14 7.40
CA LEU A 122 5.36 15.22 7.51
C LEU A 122 5.85 15.44 8.95
N GLN A 123 5.06 15.08 9.97
CA GLN A 123 5.33 15.37 11.39
C GLN A 123 5.80 14.17 12.23
N GLY A 124 6.01 12.98 11.64
CA GLY A 124 6.38 11.76 12.38
C GLY A 124 7.68 11.89 13.22
N PRO A 125 7.80 11.15 14.35
CA PRO A 125 8.95 11.24 15.26
C PRO A 125 10.28 10.80 14.62
N GLY A 126 11.40 11.39 15.06
CA GLY A 126 12.75 11.15 14.50
C GLY A 126 13.21 12.18 13.46
N VAL A 127 12.48 13.28 13.33
CA VAL A 127 12.73 14.32 12.31
C VAL A 127 13.39 15.53 12.94
N ALA A 128 14.72 15.61 12.83
CA ALA A 128 15.36 16.91 12.71
C ALA A 128 15.15 17.34 11.25
N ILE A 129 14.34 18.38 11.01
CA ILE A 129 14.11 18.91 9.67
C ILE A 129 15.44 19.51 9.19
N PRO A 130 16.03 18.95 8.12
CA PRO A 130 16.15 19.78 6.93
C PRO A 130 15.77 18.99 5.68
N LEU A 131 14.75 19.49 4.96
CA LEU A 131 14.38 19.10 3.59
C LEU A 131 14.26 17.57 3.32
N PHE A 132 13.09 16.99 3.59
CA PHE A 132 12.71 15.76 2.90
C PHE A 132 12.64 16.03 1.40
N ARG A 133 13.48 15.37 0.60
CA ARG A 133 13.45 15.46 -0.86
C ARG A 133 12.69 14.31 -1.53
N SER A 134 12.50 13.16 -0.86
CA SER A 134 12.06 11.93 -1.54
C SER A 134 11.22 10.98 -0.69
N LEU A 135 10.34 10.21 -1.34
CA LEU A 135 9.38 9.27 -0.73
C LEU A 135 9.29 8.02 -1.61
N LEU A 136 9.41 6.83 -1.03
CA LEU A 136 9.06 5.59 -1.70
C LEU A 136 7.69 5.11 -1.22
N ILE A 137 6.73 5.01 -2.13
CA ILE A 137 5.39 4.49 -1.88
C ILE A 137 5.29 3.12 -2.54
N PHE A 138 4.86 2.12 -1.78
CA PHE A 138 4.35 0.87 -2.32
C PHE A 138 2.83 0.92 -2.30
N ILE A 139 2.20 0.89 -3.47
CA ILE A 139 0.75 0.68 -3.55
C ILE A 139 0.49 -0.82 -3.62
N MET A 140 -0.37 -1.26 -2.72
CA MET A 140 -0.66 -2.66 -2.52
C MET A 140 -2.15 -2.91 -2.64
N LEU A 141 -2.47 -3.79 -3.55
CA LEU A 141 -3.84 -4.16 -3.88
C LEU A 141 -3.93 -5.66 -3.55
N SER A 142 -4.55 -6.01 -2.43
CA SER A 142 -4.76 -7.43 -2.06
C SER A 142 -5.69 -8.06 -3.10
N GLY A 143 -5.08 -8.69 -4.11
CA GLY A 143 -5.71 -9.39 -5.23
C GLY A 143 -6.42 -8.49 -6.23
N LEU A 144 -5.99 -8.53 -7.49
CA LEU A 144 -6.64 -7.98 -8.70
C LEU A 144 -7.25 -6.55 -8.60
N ALA A 145 -6.97 -5.79 -7.56
CA ALA A 145 -7.57 -4.47 -7.37
C ALA A 145 -6.88 -3.38 -8.22
N CYS A 146 -5.77 -3.69 -8.93
CA CYS A 146 -5.23 -2.83 -10.01
C CYS A 146 -6.18 -2.70 -11.21
N LEU A 147 -7.24 -3.49 -11.23
CA LEU A 147 -7.91 -3.84 -12.46
C LEU A 147 -9.43 -3.55 -12.41
N LEU A 148 -9.90 -2.83 -11.38
CA LEU A 148 -11.32 -2.45 -11.23
C LEU A 148 -11.55 -1.00 -10.77
N LEU A 149 -10.50 -0.19 -10.61
CA LEU A 149 -10.68 1.25 -10.51
C LEU A 149 -10.59 1.80 -11.93
N PRO A 150 -11.66 2.39 -12.50
CA PRO A 150 -11.47 3.33 -13.58
C PRO A 150 -10.59 4.44 -13.01
N TRP A 151 -9.34 4.49 -13.45
CA TRP A 151 -8.41 5.56 -13.12
C TRP A 151 -8.81 6.77 -13.97
N ASP A 152 -10.02 7.30 -13.75
CA ASP A 152 -10.44 8.54 -14.36
C ASP A 152 -9.56 9.66 -13.78
N HIS A 153 -8.93 10.40 -14.68
CA HIS A 153 -8.08 11.55 -14.41
C HIS A 153 -8.89 12.69 -13.77
N HIS A 154 -9.26 12.56 -12.50
CA HIS A 154 -9.78 13.64 -11.67
C HIS A 154 -9.01 13.74 -10.35
N LEU A 155 -7.69 13.93 -10.46
CA LEU A 155 -6.91 14.63 -9.45
C LEU A 155 -6.44 15.95 -10.08
N GLY A 156 -7.36 16.91 -10.11
CA GLY A 156 -7.14 18.22 -10.68
C GLY A 156 -8.27 19.17 -10.33
N SER A 157 -8.29 19.63 -9.08
CA SER A 157 -8.78 20.93 -8.62
C SER A 157 -8.58 21.05 -7.11
#